data_AF-A0A4U1CSU7-F1
#
_entry.id   AF-A0A4U1CSU7-F1
#
_cell.length_a   1.000
_cell.length_b   1.000
_cell.length_c   1.000
_cell.angle_alpha   90.00
_cell.angle_beta   90.00
_cell.angle_gamma   90.00
#
_symmetry.space_group_name_H-M   'P 1'
#
loop_
_entity.id
_entity.type
_entity.pdbx_description
1 polymer ?
#
loop_
_entity_poly.entity_id
_entity_poly.type
_entity_poly.pdbx_seq_one_letter_code
_entity_poly.pdbx_strand_id
1 'polypeptide(L)'
;MKNNIINKLFLLIALSMVLLSCQKDIFDKRDLSGLDPDIWNTESATNLYINKTYDLVMPNWPIAGALHNTSDESNGATTALLYGQLTETSVPDIASNNTGSGNNQYFTIRRINLAIQGIEESTLSTEVKAKLKGQMYFFRAYMYFNLIKLYGGVPLVIKSQDINTDELDVPRAKTSDCVKQIVKDLDSCYGLPYTWPLSTDGGRINRMAALALKGKVLMYWASPQFNPTNDLTRWEAAYTACKEAYDKGLANNYDLIANYANIFTDETTGNKERIMWRTYDAITTNPGRGTNIENALRPFSESTAGGGSYQPTWNLVQAYTLKDGVPITSAASSSFTYNQTLFYLNRDPRFDASIAYNGNVWALSGKSGRKQWNYIGILEDASRQTATGFYIKRISNPNITALGAAYNSNTGGGSGMDWIELRFAEVLLNLAESANATGRIAEAKTLLVKLRTRAGIVAGTKNYGLDLATNSTQLATVILNERQVEFAMEGKRYDDLRRTRTFHLLTGTVRQGYRWTPKSPYVAGPLPQTPDLTKVYLDITNAQAFKPRDTITVTNSDVINKVFTLSVVSLDTAQPISFPTTYYFYPLPTGFLTSSVKIEQTIGWSGGTFDPLL
;
A
#
# COMPACT_ATOMS: atom_id res chain seq x y z
N MET A 1 35.38 -86.26 3.71
CA MET A 1 35.06 -85.21 2.70
C MET A 1 33.58 -84.80 2.68
N LYS A 2 32.59 -85.69 2.85
CA LYS A 2 31.15 -85.32 2.84
C LYS A 2 30.71 -84.30 3.91
N ASN A 3 31.21 -84.40 5.15
CA ASN A 3 30.78 -83.49 6.24
C ASN A 3 31.28 -82.04 6.06
N ASN A 4 32.41 -81.81 5.38
CA ASN A 4 32.90 -80.46 5.09
C ASN A 4 32.11 -79.77 3.98
N ILE A 5 31.47 -80.53 3.08
CA ILE A 5 30.61 -79.97 2.03
C ILE A 5 29.27 -79.55 2.63
N ILE A 6 28.70 -80.34 3.54
CA ILE A 6 27.45 -80.02 4.23
C ILE A 6 27.60 -78.78 5.13
N ASN A 7 28.70 -78.67 5.89
CA ASN A 7 28.94 -77.48 6.72
C ASN A 7 29.21 -76.22 5.88
N LYS A 8 29.87 -76.35 4.73
CA LYS A 8 30.04 -75.22 3.79
C LYS A 8 28.72 -74.82 3.11
N LEU A 9 27.84 -75.79 2.84
CA LEU A 9 26.51 -75.54 2.29
C LEU A 9 25.61 -74.86 3.33
N PHE A 10 25.68 -75.27 4.59
CA PHE A 10 24.97 -74.62 5.70
C PHE A 10 25.46 -73.19 5.94
N LEU A 11 26.78 -72.94 5.84
CA LEU A 11 27.32 -71.58 5.91
C LEU A 11 26.88 -70.72 4.72
N LEU A 12 26.80 -71.29 3.51
CA LEU A 12 26.31 -70.57 2.33
C LEU A 12 24.82 -70.23 2.43
N ILE A 13 24.02 -71.14 2.99
CA ILE A 13 22.58 -70.95 3.21
C ILE A 13 22.33 -69.94 4.35
N ALA A 14 23.13 -69.98 5.42
CA ALA A 14 23.07 -68.99 6.49
C ALA A 14 23.51 -67.60 6.02
N LEU A 15 24.55 -67.51 5.18
CA LEU A 15 25.03 -66.24 4.61
C LEU A 15 24.05 -65.65 3.58
N SER A 16 23.31 -66.49 2.85
CA SER A 16 22.26 -66.04 1.93
C SER A 16 20.97 -65.62 2.65
N MET A 17 20.70 -66.12 3.86
CA MET A 17 19.59 -65.61 4.68
C MET A 17 19.86 -64.25 5.33
N VAL A 18 21.13 -63.87 5.55
CA VAL A 18 21.47 -62.50 6.03
C VAL A 18 21.28 -61.44 4.93
N LEU A 19 21.37 -61.83 3.65
CA LEU A 19 21.17 -60.93 2.50
C LEU A 19 19.70 -60.65 2.16
N LEU A 20 18.74 -61.31 2.82
CA LEU A 20 17.30 -61.04 2.66
C LEU A 20 16.75 -60.06 3.71
N SER A 21 17.60 -59.55 4.61
CA SER A 21 17.26 -58.45 5.54
C SER A 21 17.52 -57.06 4.93
N CYS A 22 17.32 -56.91 3.61
CA CYS A 22 17.15 -55.58 3.04
C CYS A 22 15.83 -55.01 3.58
N GLN A 23 15.93 -54.00 4.45
CA GLN A 23 14.79 -53.13 4.77
C GLN A 23 14.16 -52.70 3.44
N LYS A 24 12.86 -52.94 3.28
CA LYS A 24 12.10 -52.65 2.04
C LYS A 24 12.14 -51.16 1.63
N ASP A 25 12.69 -50.30 2.47
CA ASP A 25 12.65 -48.84 2.32
C ASP A 25 14.02 -48.20 1.95
N ILE A 26 15.07 -48.98 1.63
CA ILE A 26 16.38 -48.41 1.21
C ILE A 26 16.30 -47.68 -0.15
N PHE A 27 15.32 -48.02 -0.99
CA PHE A 27 15.12 -47.41 -2.30
C PHE A 27 13.95 -46.42 -2.37
N ASP A 28 13.19 -46.25 -1.29
CA ASP A 28 12.36 -45.07 -1.10
C ASP A 28 13.30 -43.91 -0.77
N LYS A 29 13.96 -43.40 -1.82
CA LYS A 29 14.58 -42.08 -1.76
C LYS A 29 13.44 -41.12 -1.46
N ARG A 30 13.27 -40.76 -0.18
CA ARG A 30 12.55 -39.57 0.22
C ARG A 30 13.03 -38.46 -0.70
N ASP A 31 12.11 -37.78 -1.36
CA ASP A 31 12.43 -36.60 -2.13
C ASP A 31 13.01 -35.57 -1.15
N LEU A 32 14.35 -35.48 -1.08
CA LEU A 32 15.06 -34.55 -0.20
C LEU A 32 14.76 -33.08 -0.56
N SER A 33 14.18 -32.84 -1.74
CA SER A 33 13.68 -31.53 -2.19
C SER A 33 12.16 -31.36 -2.05
N GLY A 34 11.43 -32.45 -1.79
CA GLY A 34 9.99 -32.49 -1.60
C GLY A 34 9.61 -32.08 -0.17
N LEU A 35 8.38 -31.59 0.00
CA LEU A 35 7.82 -31.38 1.33
C LEU A 35 7.50 -32.74 1.95
N ASP A 36 8.15 -33.04 3.08
CA ASP A 36 7.78 -34.18 3.92
C ASP A 36 6.34 -33.99 4.43
N PRO A 37 5.39 -34.90 4.14
CA PRO A 37 4.02 -34.82 4.64
C PRO A 37 3.92 -34.69 6.16
N ASP A 38 4.92 -35.17 6.91
CA ASP A 38 4.97 -35.06 8.37
C ASP A 38 5.07 -33.60 8.87
N ILE A 39 5.45 -32.65 8.00
CA ILE A 39 5.48 -31.22 8.33
C ILE A 39 4.13 -30.71 8.84
N TRP A 40 3.03 -31.26 8.33
CA TRP A 40 1.68 -30.83 8.66
C TRP A 40 1.21 -31.36 10.02
N ASN A 41 1.80 -32.44 10.52
CA ASN A 41 1.48 -33.03 11.82
C ASN A 41 2.10 -32.26 13.00
N THR A 42 3.04 -31.34 12.72
CA THR A 42 3.73 -30.53 13.72
C THR A 42 3.39 -29.05 13.56
N GLU A 43 2.77 -28.45 14.58
CA GLU A 43 2.35 -27.04 14.54
C GLU A 43 3.52 -26.07 14.30
N SER A 44 4.67 -26.28 14.95
CA SER A 44 5.85 -25.42 14.76
C SER A 44 6.38 -25.46 13.32
N ALA A 45 6.42 -26.65 12.71
CA ALA A 45 6.90 -26.82 11.34
C ALA A 45 5.92 -26.22 10.32
N THR A 46 4.61 -26.40 10.55
CA THR A 46 3.57 -25.74 9.77
C THR A 46 3.65 -24.22 9.89
N ASN A 47 3.90 -23.68 11.08
CA ASN A 47 4.07 -22.23 11.29
C ASN A 47 5.26 -21.67 10.51
N LEU A 48 6.38 -22.38 10.39
CA LEU A 48 7.51 -21.95 9.55
C LEU A 48 7.11 -21.88 8.07
N TYR A 49 6.33 -22.86 7.59
CA TYR A 49 5.79 -22.84 6.24
C TYR A 49 4.91 -21.61 5.99
N ILE A 50 4.02 -21.31 6.95
CA ILE A 50 3.14 -20.14 6.95
C ILE A 50 3.96 -18.85 6.96
N ASN A 51 4.99 -18.74 7.81
CA ASN A 51 5.83 -17.54 7.90
C ASN A 51 6.49 -17.19 6.55
N LYS A 52 6.91 -18.19 5.77
CA LYS A 52 7.40 -17.93 4.41
C LYS A 52 6.30 -17.44 3.47
N THR A 53 5.06 -17.91 3.62
CA THR A 53 3.91 -17.38 2.87
C THR A 53 3.64 -15.91 3.23
N TYR A 54 3.74 -15.52 4.52
CA TYR A 54 3.66 -14.11 4.93
C TYR A 54 4.71 -13.26 4.20
N ASP A 55 5.97 -13.72 4.14
CA ASP A 55 7.06 -13.00 3.49
C ASP A 55 6.80 -12.72 2.00
N LEU A 56 6.18 -13.69 1.31
CA LEU A 56 5.86 -13.64 -0.12
C LEU A 56 4.61 -12.79 -0.43
N VAL A 57 3.59 -12.82 0.43
CA VAL A 57 2.26 -12.24 0.13
C VAL A 57 2.03 -10.89 0.78
N MET A 58 2.57 -10.65 1.98
CA MET A 58 2.31 -9.40 2.70
C MET A 58 2.86 -8.19 1.93
N PRO A 59 2.07 -7.12 1.74
CA PRO A 59 2.56 -5.90 1.10
C PRO A 59 3.75 -5.29 1.83
N ASN A 60 4.69 -4.79 1.04
CA ASN A 60 5.77 -3.95 1.55
C ASN A 60 5.36 -2.48 1.55
N TRP A 61 6.17 -1.65 2.17
CA TRP A 61 6.10 -0.19 1.97
C TRP A 61 5.92 0.14 0.49
N PRO A 62 5.04 1.12 0.15
CA PRO A 62 5.00 1.72 -1.16
C PRO A 62 6.41 2.02 -1.68
N ILE A 63 6.63 1.90 -2.99
CA ILE A 63 7.94 2.15 -3.61
C ILE A 63 7.72 3.22 -4.67
N ALA A 64 8.56 4.26 -4.70
CA ALA A 64 8.53 5.24 -5.77
C ALA A 64 8.71 4.54 -7.13
N GLY A 65 7.88 4.88 -8.11
CA GLY A 65 7.88 4.26 -9.44
C GLY A 65 7.05 2.98 -9.56
N ALA A 66 6.38 2.52 -8.50
CA ALA A 66 5.44 1.41 -8.56
C ALA A 66 4.01 1.85 -8.97
N LEU A 67 3.19 0.87 -9.37
CA LEU A 67 1.81 1.09 -9.85
C LEU A 67 0.97 1.95 -8.90
N HIS A 68 1.02 1.66 -7.60
CA HIS A 68 0.24 2.37 -6.58
C HIS A 68 0.62 3.85 -6.40
N ASN A 69 1.81 4.26 -6.88
CA ASN A 69 2.29 5.63 -6.86
C ASN A 69 2.09 6.37 -8.20
N THR A 70 1.46 5.70 -9.19
CA THR A 70 1.19 6.29 -10.51
C THR A 70 -0.18 6.97 -10.56
N SER A 71 -0.34 7.99 -9.71
CA SER A 71 -1.55 8.82 -9.61
C SER A 71 -1.20 10.31 -9.74
N ASP A 72 -2.21 11.16 -9.60
CA ASP A 72 -2.08 12.61 -9.54
C ASP A 72 -1.43 13.13 -8.25
N GLU A 73 -1.09 12.27 -7.27
CA GLU A 73 -0.61 12.68 -5.94
C GLU A 73 0.91 12.80 -5.80
N SER A 74 1.67 12.08 -6.63
CA SER A 74 3.12 11.97 -6.47
C SER A 74 3.86 12.25 -7.78
N ASN A 75 5.04 12.88 -7.66
CA ASN A 75 5.96 13.03 -8.79
C ASN A 75 6.59 11.70 -9.21
N GLY A 76 6.76 10.75 -8.27
CA GLY A 76 7.44 9.46 -8.48
C GLY A 76 6.63 8.40 -9.23
N ALA A 77 5.81 8.81 -10.20
CA ALA A 77 4.97 7.92 -10.99
C ALA A 77 5.75 7.22 -12.13
N THR A 78 5.29 6.05 -12.57
CA THR A 78 5.81 5.41 -13.79
C THR A 78 5.30 6.15 -15.01
N THR A 79 6.18 6.88 -15.72
CA THR A 79 5.80 7.70 -16.88
C THR A 79 5.17 6.89 -18.02
N ALA A 80 5.66 5.67 -18.28
CA ALA A 80 5.09 4.79 -19.30
C ALA A 80 3.62 4.45 -19.04
N LEU A 81 3.25 4.19 -17.77
CA LEU A 81 1.86 3.99 -17.40
C LEU A 81 1.08 5.31 -17.44
N LEU A 82 1.65 6.38 -16.90
CA LEU A 82 1.02 7.69 -16.82
C LEU A 82 0.66 8.26 -18.21
N TYR A 83 1.48 7.99 -19.22
CA TYR A 83 1.31 8.47 -20.59
C TYR A 83 0.67 7.44 -21.53
N GLY A 84 0.16 6.32 -20.99
CA GLY A 84 -0.62 5.36 -21.78
C GLY A 84 0.22 4.53 -22.75
N GLN A 85 1.50 4.32 -22.43
CA GLN A 85 2.49 3.66 -23.31
C GLN A 85 2.67 2.17 -23.00
N LEU A 86 1.95 1.60 -22.03
CA LEU A 86 2.00 0.16 -21.78
C LEU A 86 1.33 -0.62 -22.91
N THR A 87 2.00 -1.70 -23.30
CA THR A 87 1.60 -2.74 -24.25
C THR A 87 1.39 -4.08 -23.54
N GLU A 88 0.83 -5.08 -24.22
CA GLU A 88 0.64 -6.43 -23.68
C GLU A 88 1.95 -7.13 -23.27
N THR A 89 3.08 -6.67 -23.82
CA THR A 89 4.43 -7.20 -23.54
C THR A 89 5.17 -6.42 -22.46
N SER A 90 4.57 -5.35 -21.92
CA SER A 90 5.23 -4.49 -20.92
C SER A 90 5.41 -5.16 -19.55
N VAL A 91 4.72 -6.28 -19.30
CA VAL A 91 4.85 -7.07 -18.08
C VAL A 91 5.21 -8.50 -18.49
N PRO A 92 6.27 -9.11 -17.89
CA PRO A 92 6.76 -10.42 -18.31
C PRO A 92 5.84 -11.58 -17.89
N ASP A 93 5.17 -11.49 -16.75
CA ASP A 93 4.34 -12.56 -16.19
C ASP A 93 3.22 -12.03 -15.28
N ILE A 94 2.19 -12.86 -15.04
CA ILE A 94 0.94 -12.49 -14.37
C ILE A 94 1.19 -11.99 -12.94
N ALA A 95 0.79 -10.73 -12.70
CA ALA A 95 0.99 -10.00 -11.46
C ALA A 95 2.43 -10.08 -10.91
N SER A 96 3.42 -10.13 -11.80
CA SER A 96 4.84 -10.04 -11.45
C SER A 96 5.21 -8.65 -10.93
N ASN A 97 6.14 -8.61 -9.98
CA ASN A 97 6.70 -7.37 -9.40
C ASN A 97 7.83 -6.76 -10.25
N ASN A 98 7.93 -7.13 -11.52
CA ASN A 98 8.93 -6.64 -12.49
C ASN A 98 10.40 -6.87 -12.10
N THR A 99 10.71 -7.80 -11.18
CA THR A 99 12.10 -8.13 -10.78
C THR A 99 12.66 -9.38 -11.49
N GLY A 100 12.25 -9.64 -12.74
CA GLY A 100 12.73 -10.75 -13.57
C GLY A 100 11.70 -11.84 -13.89
N SER A 101 11.99 -12.67 -14.89
CA SER A 101 11.18 -13.81 -15.31
C SER A 101 11.14 -14.90 -14.21
N GLY A 102 9.95 -15.42 -13.89
CA GLY A 102 9.75 -16.51 -12.92
C GLY A 102 8.88 -16.17 -11.69
N ASN A 103 8.42 -14.94 -11.54
CA ASN A 103 7.59 -14.50 -10.41
C ASN A 103 6.08 -14.61 -10.68
N ASN A 104 5.63 -15.78 -11.15
CA ASN A 104 4.20 -16.06 -11.35
C ASN A 104 3.50 -16.21 -9.98
N GLN A 105 2.47 -15.39 -9.73
CA GLN A 105 1.71 -15.46 -8.47
C GLN A 105 1.04 -16.82 -8.24
N TYR A 106 0.74 -17.60 -9.28
CA TYR A 106 0.17 -18.94 -9.14
C TYR A 106 1.10 -19.92 -8.40
N PHE A 107 2.42 -19.71 -8.39
CA PHE A 107 3.31 -20.51 -7.54
C PHE A 107 3.02 -20.32 -6.06
N THR A 108 2.72 -19.08 -5.65
CA THR A 108 2.36 -18.78 -4.26
C THR A 108 0.94 -19.25 -3.96
N ILE A 109 0.01 -19.18 -4.91
CA ILE A 109 -1.33 -19.79 -4.75
C ILE A 109 -1.22 -21.30 -4.57
N ARG A 110 -0.39 -21.99 -5.36
CA ARG A 110 -0.12 -23.43 -5.19
C ARG A 110 0.44 -23.74 -3.81
N ARG A 111 1.41 -22.94 -3.33
CA ARG A 111 1.96 -23.04 -1.97
C ARG A 111 0.85 -22.97 -0.91
N ILE A 112 -0.08 -22.03 -1.06
CA ILE A 112 -1.21 -21.87 -0.14
C ILE A 112 -2.16 -23.07 -0.22
N ASN A 113 -2.49 -23.55 -1.42
CA ASN A 113 -3.36 -24.71 -1.60
C ASN A 113 -2.76 -25.99 -0.99
N LEU A 114 -1.46 -26.20 -1.16
CA LEU A 114 -0.72 -27.31 -0.52
C LEU A 114 -0.84 -27.25 1.01
N ALA A 115 -0.67 -26.08 1.60
CA ALA A 115 -0.84 -25.92 3.05
C ALA A 115 -2.29 -26.19 3.50
N ILE A 116 -3.28 -25.69 2.76
CA ILE A 116 -4.70 -25.92 3.09
C ILE A 116 -5.03 -27.42 3.07
N GLN A 117 -4.53 -28.16 2.07
CA GLN A 117 -4.75 -29.61 1.94
C GLN A 117 -3.98 -30.38 3.02
N GLY A 118 -2.68 -30.10 3.18
CA GLY A 118 -1.85 -30.78 4.18
C GLY A 118 -2.32 -30.56 5.62
N ILE A 119 -2.74 -29.34 5.97
CA ILE A 119 -3.29 -29.06 7.31
C ILE A 119 -4.63 -29.79 7.52
N GLU A 120 -5.46 -29.92 6.47
CA GLU A 120 -6.72 -30.66 6.57
C GLU A 120 -6.47 -32.14 6.92
N GLU A 121 -5.48 -32.75 6.26
CA GLU A 121 -5.10 -34.17 6.42
C GLU A 121 -4.27 -34.44 7.68
N SER A 122 -3.75 -33.41 8.36
CA SER A 122 -2.90 -33.56 9.54
C SER A 122 -3.60 -34.17 10.77
N THR A 123 -2.83 -34.61 11.76
CA THR A 123 -3.33 -35.11 13.05
C THR A 123 -3.58 -34.02 14.10
N LEU A 124 -3.43 -32.73 13.73
CA LEU A 124 -3.61 -31.60 14.64
C LEU A 124 -5.07 -31.45 15.11
N SER A 125 -5.28 -30.78 16.24
CA SER A 125 -6.64 -30.53 16.75
C SER A 125 -7.44 -29.60 15.81
N THR A 126 -8.77 -29.73 15.82
CA THR A 126 -9.66 -28.92 14.98
C THR A 126 -9.47 -27.42 15.19
N GLU A 127 -9.21 -26.99 16.42
CA GLU A 127 -8.97 -25.57 16.74
C GLU A 127 -7.66 -25.05 16.11
N VAL A 128 -6.58 -25.83 16.23
CA VAL A 128 -5.27 -25.48 15.64
C VAL A 128 -5.38 -25.46 14.12
N LYS A 129 -6.02 -26.47 13.52
CA LYS A 129 -6.29 -26.51 12.07
C LYS A 129 -7.05 -25.26 11.62
N ALA A 130 -8.10 -24.85 12.34
CA ALA A 130 -8.89 -23.68 11.98
C ALA A 130 -8.06 -22.37 12.02
N LYS A 131 -7.17 -22.21 13.02
CA LYS A 131 -6.26 -21.05 13.13
C LYS A 131 -5.22 -21.02 11.99
N LEU A 132 -4.62 -22.16 11.68
CA LEU A 132 -3.58 -22.26 10.64
C LEU A 132 -4.18 -22.09 9.24
N LYS A 133 -5.28 -22.79 8.95
CA LYS A 133 -5.99 -22.68 7.67
C LYS A 133 -6.60 -21.29 7.48
N GLY A 134 -7.11 -20.65 8.53
CA GLY A 134 -7.67 -19.30 8.44
C GLY A 134 -6.66 -18.29 7.88
N GLN A 135 -5.39 -18.37 8.29
CA GLN A 135 -4.33 -17.50 7.74
C GLN A 135 -4.09 -17.77 6.25
N MET A 136 -4.10 -19.06 5.85
CA MET A 136 -3.92 -19.47 4.45
C MET A 136 -5.10 -19.06 3.55
N TYR A 137 -6.33 -19.24 4.02
CA TYR A 137 -7.53 -18.78 3.32
C TYR A 137 -7.50 -17.28 3.10
N PHE A 138 -7.13 -16.49 4.12
CA PHE A 138 -6.97 -15.05 3.96
C PHE A 138 -5.97 -14.70 2.86
N PHE A 139 -4.80 -15.34 2.82
CA PHE A 139 -3.82 -15.04 1.78
C PHE A 139 -4.27 -15.45 0.39
N ARG A 140 -4.96 -16.59 0.25
CA ARG A 140 -5.54 -16.98 -1.04
C ARG A 140 -6.56 -15.95 -1.51
N ALA A 141 -7.45 -15.53 -0.62
CA ALA A 141 -8.41 -14.46 -0.87
C ALA A 141 -7.73 -13.14 -1.26
N TYR A 142 -6.67 -12.74 -0.54
CA TYR A 142 -5.92 -11.51 -0.81
C TYR A 142 -5.20 -11.55 -2.17
N MET A 143 -4.60 -12.68 -2.52
CA MET A 143 -3.95 -12.88 -3.82
C MET A 143 -4.94 -12.85 -4.97
N TYR A 144 -6.05 -13.61 -4.86
CA TYR A 144 -7.10 -13.56 -5.87
C TYR A 144 -7.72 -12.18 -5.96
N PHE A 145 -7.93 -11.49 -4.83
CA PHE A 145 -8.38 -10.11 -4.84
C PHE A 145 -7.45 -9.25 -5.69
N ASN A 146 -6.13 -9.30 -5.44
CA ASN A 146 -5.14 -8.54 -6.21
C ASN A 146 -5.12 -8.86 -7.72
N LEU A 147 -5.33 -10.12 -8.09
CA LEU A 147 -5.48 -10.53 -9.49
C LEU A 147 -6.75 -9.97 -10.12
N ILE A 148 -7.90 -10.11 -9.45
CA ILE A 148 -9.18 -9.67 -10.02
C ILE A 148 -9.22 -8.16 -10.19
N LYS A 149 -8.62 -7.36 -9.28
CA LYS A 149 -8.56 -5.90 -9.46
C LYS A 149 -7.93 -5.60 -10.79
N LEU A 150 -6.84 -6.28 -11.16
CA LEU A 150 -6.04 -6.00 -12.36
C LEU A 150 -6.71 -6.55 -13.63
N TYR A 151 -7.13 -7.82 -13.63
CA TYR A 151 -7.48 -8.55 -14.86
C TYR A 151 -8.97 -8.89 -15.00
N GLY A 152 -9.77 -8.73 -13.93
CA GLY A 152 -11.09 -9.34 -13.84
C GLY A 152 -10.99 -10.84 -13.57
N GLY A 153 -11.84 -11.65 -14.19
CA GLY A 153 -11.84 -13.10 -14.00
C GLY A 153 -10.51 -13.74 -14.41
N VAL A 154 -10.04 -14.67 -13.57
CA VAL A 154 -8.75 -15.38 -13.75
C VAL A 154 -8.97 -16.89 -13.54
N PRO A 155 -8.02 -17.76 -13.93
CA PRO A 155 -8.12 -19.19 -13.63
C PRO A 155 -8.26 -19.48 -12.12
N LEU A 156 -9.35 -20.15 -11.73
CA LEU A 156 -9.58 -20.49 -10.33
C LEU A 156 -8.99 -21.85 -9.98
N VAL A 157 -7.79 -21.82 -9.40
CA VAL A 157 -7.03 -22.98 -8.93
C VAL A 157 -7.10 -23.02 -7.40
N ILE A 158 -8.05 -23.80 -6.87
CA ILE A 158 -8.35 -23.89 -5.43
C ILE A 158 -7.79 -25.14 -4.75
N LYS A 159 -7.14 -26.02 -5.52
CA LYS A 159 -6.43 -27.22 -5.06
C LYS A 159 -4.99 -27.19 -5.59
N SER A 160 -4.07 -27.90 -4.94
CA SER A 160 -2.77 -28.15 -5.56
C SER A 160 -2.99 -29.07 -6.75
N GLN A 161 -2.54 -28.66 -7.93
CA GLN A 161 -2.56 -29.49 -9.13
C GLN A 161 -1.29 -30.33 -9.21
N ASP A 162 -1.45 -31.60 -9.57
CA ASP A 162 -0.35 -32.52 -9.92
C ASP A 162 -0.14 -32.54 -11.44
N ILE A 163 1.13 -32.47 -11.86
CA ILE A 163 1.50 -32.39 -13.28
C ILE A 163 1.13 -33.64 -14.07
N ASN A 164 1.04 -34.80 -13.42
CA ASN A 164 0.82 -36.09 -14.07
C ASN A 164 -0.65 -36.51 -14.06
N THR A 165 -1.45 -36.02 -13.11
CA THR A 165 -2.82 -36.53 -12.89
C THR A 165 -3.91 -35.50 -13.10
N ASP A 166 -3.63 -34.20 -12.97
CA ASP A 166 -4.64 -33.15 -13.08
C ASP A 166 -4.66 -32.50 -14.45
N GLU A 167 -5.85 -32.04 -14.85
CA GLU A 167 -6.00 -31.09 -15.95
C GLU A 167 -5.40 -29.74 -15.55
N LEU A 168 -4.37 -29.32 -16.28
CA LEU A 168 -3.62 -28.09 -16.03
C LEU A 168 -4.15 -26.92 -16.86
N ASP A 169 -4.87 -27.19 -17.95
CA ASP A 169 -5.51 -26.18 -18.78
C ASP A 169 -6.82 -25.71 -18.12
N VAL A 170 -6.69 -24.79 -17.17
CA VAL A 170 -7.81 -24.15 -16.47
C VAL A 170 -8.18 -22.84 -17.16
N PRO A 171 -9.39 -22.73 -17.76
CA PRO A 171 -9.82 -21.48 -18.38
C PRO A 171 -10.05 -20.38 -17.34
N ARG A 172 -10.16 -19.13 -17.82
CA ARG A 172 -10.55 -18.01 -16.96
C ARG A 172 -11.97 -18.25 -16.44
N ALA A 173 -12.14 -18.18 -15.11
CA ALA A 173 -13.46 -18.18 -14.52
C ALA A 173 -14.11 -16.80 -14.67
N LYS A 174 -15.44 -16.73 -14.54
CA LYS A 174 -16.17 -15.45 -14.44
C LYS A 174 -15.64 -14.65 -13.26
N THR A 175 -15.62 -13.32 -13.39
CA THR A 175 -15.21 -12.43 -12.30
C THR A 175 -16.12 -12.62 -11.09
N SER A 176 -17.42 -12.76 -11.33
CA SER A 176 -18.42 -13.05 -10.29
C SER A 176 -18.12 -14.34 -9.50
N ASP A 177 -17.65 -15.40 -10.16
CA ASP A 177 -17.27 -16.65 -9.48
C ASP A 177 -15.96 -16.51 -8.71
N CYS A 178 -15.01 -15.73 -9.22
CA CYS A 178 -13.78 -15.39 -8.49
C CYS A 178 -14.12 -14.63 -7.19
N VAL A 179 -15.01 -13.64 -7.25
CA VAL A 179 -15.46 -12.89 -6.08
C VAL A 179 -16.15 -13.79 -5.06
N LYS A 180 -17.03 -14.70 -5.49
CA LYS A 180 -17.67 -15.68 -4.59
C LYS A 180 -16.63 -16.55 -3.87
N GLN A 181 -15.61 -17.01 -4.58
CA GLN A 181 -14.55 -17.82 -3.98
C GLN A 181 -13.70 -17.03 -2.98
N ILE A 182 -13.37 -15.77 -3.28
CA ILE A 182 -12.67 -14.86 -2.35
C ILE A 182 -13.50 -14.68 -1.07
N VAL A 183 -14.79 -14.40 -1.19
CA VAL A 183 -15.69 -14.23 -0.03
C VAL A 183 -15.77 -15.52 0.79
N LYS A 184 -15.87 -16.68 0.13
CA LYS A 184 -15.88 -17.99 0.80
C LYS A 184 -14.61 -18.25 1.60
N ASP A 185 -13.44 -17.90 1.06
CA ASP A 185 -12.17 -18.04 1.76
C ASP A 185 -12.12 -17.11 3.00
N LEU A 186 -12.59 -15.86 2.88
CA LEU A 186 -12.64 -14.91 3.99
C LEU A 186 -13.65 -15.33 5.09
N ASP A 187 -14.76 -15.94 4.70
CA ASP A 187 -15.73 -16.52 5.64
C ASP A 187 -15.16 -17.76 6.34
N SER A 188 -14.28 -18.51 5.66
CA SER A 188 -13.55 -19.65 6.24
C SER A 188 -12.47 -19.25 7.25
N CYS A 189 -12.21 -17.95 7.43
CA CYS A 189 -11.28 -17.42 8.43
C CYS A 189 -11.90 -17.29 9.84
N TYR A 190 -12.97 -18.02 10.16
CA TYR A 190 -13.69 -17.91 11.43
C TYR A 190 -12.88 -18.38 12.64
N GLY A 191 -11.87 -19.25 12.43
CA GLY A 191 -10.99 -19.75 13.50
C GLY A 191 -9.90 -18.78 13.96
N LEU A 192 -9.75 -17.62 13.32
CA LEU A 192 -8.74 -16.63 13.70
C LEU A 192 -9.20 -15.83 14.95
N PRO A 193 -8.28 -15.49 15.87
CA PRO A 193 -8.56 -14.56 16.95
C PRO A 193 -8.71 -13.12 16.42
N TYR A 194 -9.34 -12.23 17.18
CA TYR A 194 -9.40 -10.81 16.82
C TYR A 194 -8.08 -10.07 17.06
N THR A 195 -7.25 -10.55 17.98
CA THR A 195 -5.94 -9.96 18.30
C THR A 195 -4.92 -11.07 18.57
N TRP A 196 -3.66 -10.77 18.33
CA TRP A 196 -2.51 -11.62 18.66
C TRP A 196 -1.66 -10.93 19.72
N PRO A 197 -0.92 -11.67 20.57
CA PRO A 197 0.08 -11.07 21.45
C PRO A 197 1.15 -10.35 20.62
N LEU A 198 1.28 -9.03 20.81
CA LEU A 198 2.17 -8.19 19.99
C LEU A 198 3.65 -8.63 20.08
N SER A 199 4.08 -9.15 21.22
CA SER A 199 5.47 -9.55 21.47
C SER A 199 5.91 -10.83 20.76
N THR A 200 4.99 -11.70 20.34
CA THR A 200 5.32 -13.00 19.71
C THR A 200 4.74 -13.11 18.30
N ASP A 201 3.48 -12.73 18.13
CA ASP A 201 2.69 -12.98 16.92
C ASP A 201 2.11 -11.67 16.34
N GLY A 202 2.67 -10.53 16.75
CA GLY A 202 2.38 -9.23 16.17
C GLY A 202 2.53 -9.26 14.65
N GLY A 203 1.51 -8.79 13.93
CA GLY A 203 1.46 -8.78 12.47
C GLY A 203 0.87 -10.03 11.82
N ARG A 204 0.54 -11.09 12.58
CA ARG A 204 -0.27 -12.20 12.05
C ARG A 204 -1.66 -11.72 11.66
N ILE A 205 -2.17 -12.26 10.58
CA ILE A 205 -3.55 -12.03 10.12
C ILE A 205 -4.52 -12.50 11.20
N ASN A 206 -5.48 -11.63 11.50
CA ASN A 206 -6.50 -11.84 12.52
C ASN A 206 -7.90 -11.83 11.89
N ARG A 207 -8.94 -12.11 12.68
CA ARG A 207 -10.33 -12.10 12.24
C ARG A 207 -10.78 -10.74 11.71
N MET A 208 -10.28 -9.66 12.31
CA MET A 208 -10.61 -8.30 11.91
C MET A 208 -10.11 -7.98 10.49
N ALA A 209 -8.91 -8.43 10.14
CA ALA A 209 -8.36 -8.30 8.79
C ALA A 209 -9.21 -9.02 7.75
N ALA A 210 -9.69 -10.24 8.04
CA ALA A 210 -10.56 -10.98 7.14
C ALA A 210 -11.91 -10.26 6.90
N LEU A 211 -12.54 -9.75 7.97
CA LEU A 211 -13.80 -8.99 7.86
C LEU A 211 -13.62 -7.69 7.09
N ALA A 212 -12.57 -6.93 7.38
CA ALA A 212 -12.29 -5.67 6.72
C ALA A 212 -11.93 -5.87 5.22
N LEU A 213 -11.17 -6.93 4.90
CA LEU A 213 -10.90 -7.30 3.51
C LEU A 213 -12.16 -7.75 2.78
N LYS A 214 -13.06 -8.51 3.44
CA LYS A 214 -14.36 -8.90 2.85
C LYS A 214 -15.20 -7.69 2.47
N GLY A 215 -15.33 -6.71 3.38
CA GLY A 215 -15.99 -5.44 3.10
C GLY A 215 -15.35 -4.70 1.91
N LYS A 216 -14.02 -4.62 1.87
CA LYS A 216 -13.26 -4.00 0.77
C LYS A 216 -13.50 -4.71 -0.58
N VAL A 217 -13.44 -6.03 -0.61
CA VAL A 217 -13.66 -6.84 -1.83
C VAL A 217 -15.06 -6.58 -2.39
N LEU A 218 -16.09 -6.64 -1.53
CA LEU A 218 -17.47 -6.42 -1.95
C LEU A 218 -17.71 -4.97 -2.38
N MET A 219 -17.09 -3.99 -1.71
CA MET A 219 -17.12 -2.60 -2.15
C MET A 219 -16.49 -2.42 -3.54
N TYR A 220 -15.35 -3.06 -3.83
CA TYR A 220 -14.73 -3.04 -5.15
C TYR A 220 -15.64 -3.70 -6.20
N TRP A 221 -16.26 -4.83 -5.87
CA TRP A 221 -17.21 -5.52 -6.75
C TRP A 221 -18.47 -4.71 -7.04
N ALA A 222 -18.91 -3.89 -6.08
CA ALA A 222 -20.03 -2.96 -6.24
C ALA A 222 -19.65 -1.64 -6.93
N SER A 223 -18.35 -1.33 -7.02
CA SER A 223 -17.85 -0.09 -7.62
C SER A 223 -18.01 -0.06 -9.15
N PRO A 224 -18.07 1.13 -9.77
CA PRO A 224 -18.31 1.30 -11.22
C PRO A 224 -17.43 0.47 -12.16
N GLN A 225 -16.19 0.11 -11.77
CA GLN A 225 -15.30 -0.74 -12.57
C GLN A 225 -15.91 -2.11 -12.87
N PHE A 226 -16.58 -2.73 -11.89
CA PHE A 226 -17.20 -4.05 -12.03
C PHE A 226 -18.73 -4.01 -12.07
N ASN A 227 -19.31 -2.86 -11.73
CA ASN A 227 -20.76 -2.64 -11.64
C ASN A 227 -21.20 -1.42 -12.47
N PRO A 228 -20.98 -1.40 -13.80
CA PRO A 228 -21.29 -0.23 -14.63
C PRO A 228 -22.79 0.10 -14.70
N THR A 229 -23.66 -0.89 -14.48
CA THR A 229 -25.12 -0.72 -14.40
C THR A 229 -25.61 -0.24 -13.03
N ASN A 230 -24.70 -0.10 -12.06
CA ASN A 230 -24.98 0.30 -10.68
C ASN A 230 -26.07 -0.55 -10.01
N ASP A 231 -25.92 -1.88 -10.09
CA ASP A 231 -26.76 -2.84 -9.36
C ASP A 231 -26.66 -2.60 -7.84
N LEU A 232 -27.76 -2.14 -7.25
CA LEU A 232 -27.86 -1.81 -5.83
C LEU A 232 -27.73 -3.04 -4.93
N THR A 233 -28.02 -4.25 -5.43
CA THR A 233 -27.88 -5.48 -4.63
C THR A 233 -26.43 -5.73 -4.22
N ARG A 234 -25.47 -5.39 -5.10
CA ARG A 234 -24.04 -5.47 -4.81
C ARG A 234 -23.62 -4.45 -3.75
N TRP A 235 -24.16 -3.24 -3.83
CA TRP A 235 -23.92 -2.21 -2.82
C TRP A 235 -24.51 -2.56 -1.46
N GLU A 236 -25.68 -3.22 -1.41
CA GLU A 236 -26.26 -3.68 -0.16
C GLU A 236 -25.43 -4.81 0.49
N ALA A 237 -24.90 -5.73 -0.32
CA ALA A 237 -23.97 -6.76 0.15
C ALA A 237 -22.66 -6.14 0.69
N ALA A 238 -22.12 -5.14 0.00
CA ALA A 238 -20.95 -4.38 0.45
C ALA A 238 -21.22 -3.63 1.75
N TYR A 239 -22.36 -2.93 1.85
CA TYR A 239 -22.79 -2.25 3.07
C TYR A 239 -22.88 -3.22 4.26
N THR A 240 -23.53 -4.36 4.08
CA THR A 240 -23.67 -5.37 5.14
C THR A 240 -22.32 -5.87 5.64
N ALA A 241 -21.40 -6.21 4.74
CA ALA A 241 -20.07 -6.68 5.12
C ALA A 241 -19.21 -5.58 5.76
N CYS A 242 -19.25 -4.35 5.24
CA CYS A 242 -18.55 -3.21 5.83
C CYS A 242 -19.11 -2.85 7.21
N LYS A 243 -20.43 -2.97 7.40
CA LYS A 243 -21.10 -2.69 8.67
C LYS A 243 -20.75 -3.76 9.71
N GLU A 244 -20.72 -5.03 9.32
CA GLU A 244 -20.24 -6.12 10.17
C GLU A 244 -18.79 -5.88 10.61
N ALA A 245 -17.89 -5.54 9.68
CA ALA A 245 -16.51 -5.22 10.01
C ALA A 245 -16.41 -4.05 10.99
N TYR A 246 -17.17 -2.98 10.76
CA TYR A 246 -17.21 -1.81 11.65
C TYR A 246 -17.68 -2.19 13.06
N ASP A 247 -18.83 -2.86 13.18
CA ASP A 247 -19.45 -3.21 14.46
C ASP A 247 -18.57 -4.20 15.24
N LYS A 248 -18.02 -5.23 14.57
CA LYS A 248 -17.10 -6.19 15.19
C LYS A 248 -15.78 -5.54 15.56
N GLY A 249 -15.29 -4.58 14.78
CA GLY A 249 -14.10 -3.79 15.11
C GLY A 249 -14.28 -3.03 16.42
N LEU A 250 -15.36 -2.26 16.54
CA LEU A 250 -15.67 -1.53 17.77
C LEU A 250 -15.82 -2.46 18.99
N ALA A 251 -16.53 -3.58 18.82
CA ALA A 251 -16.72 -4.57 19.88
C ALA A 251 -15.41 -5.23 20.35
N ASN A 252 -14.36 -5.21 19.53
CA ASN A 252 -13.04 -5.76 19.82
C ASN A 252 -11.96 -4.67 20.01
N ASN A 253 -12.37 -3.46 20.43
CA ASN A 253 -11.47 -2.36 20.78
C ASN A 253 -10.59 -1.84 19.63
N TYR A 254 -11.06 -1.95 18.38
CA TYR A 254 -10.52 -1.21 17.24
C TYR A 254 -11.18 0.17 17.16
N ASP A 255 -10.38 1.21 17.01
CA ASP A 255 -10.86 2.58 16.85
C ASP A 255 -9.80 3.45 16.15
N LEU A 256 -10.16 4.69 15.82
CA LEU A 256 -9.23 5.69 15.30
C LEU A 256 -8.19 6.07 16.35
N ILE A 257 -6.91 6.17 15.96
CA ILE A 257 -5.88 6.72 16.84
C ILE A 257 -6.16 8.22 17.09
N ALA A 258 -5.91 8.66 18.33
CA ALA A 258 -6.20 10.04 18.75
C ALA A 258 -5.38 11.08 17.97
N ASN A 259 -4.08 10.81 17.75
CA ASN A 259 -3.21 11.71 17.01
C ASN A 259 -2.88 11.14 15.61
N TYR A 260 -3.39 11.80 14.57
CA TYR A 260 -3.16 11.42 13.17
C TYR A 260 -1.68 11.35 12.79
N ALA A 261 -0.81 12.19 13.38
CA ALA A 261 0.62 12.17 13.08
C ALA A 261 1.33 10.89 13.57
N ASN A 262 0.71 10.17 14.53
CA ASN A 262 1.32 9.00 15.16
C ASN A 262 0.88 7.66 14.56
N ILE A 263 0.10 7.66 13.47
CA ILE A 263 -0.48 6.44 12.87
C ILE A 263 0.59 5.36 12.61
N PHE A 264 1.75 5.75 12.09
CA PHE A 264 2.84 4.83 11.74
C PHE A 264 3.94 4.75 12.80
N THR A 265 4.06 5.75 13.68
CA THR A 265 5.15 5.81 14.67
C THR A 265 4.75 5.23 16.03
N ASP A 266 3.46 5.13 16.35
CA ASP A 266 2.98 4.42 17.53
C ASP A 266 2.84 2.93 17.22
N GLU A 267 3.86 2.16 17.60
CA GLU A 267 3.89 0.71 17.45
C GLU A 267 3.38 -0.05 18.68
N THR A 268 2.87 0.64 19.70
CA THR A 268 2.40 0.04 20.95
C THR A 268 0.99 -0.55 20.83
N THR A 269 0.52 -1.21 21.90
CA THR A 269 -0.88 -1.65 22.02
C THR A 269 -1.89 -0.49 22.06
N GLY A 270 -1.41 0.76 22.22
CA GLY A 270 -2.24 1.96 22.14
C GLY A 270 -2.74 2.28 20.73
N ASN A 271 -2.06 1.78 19.69
CA ASN A 271 -2.49 1.96 18.30
C ASN A 271 -3.58 0.95 17.92
N LYS A 272 -4.82 1.31 18.23
CA LYS A 272 -6.05 0.55 17.95
C LYS A 272 -6.49 0.57 16.49
N GLU A 273 -5.78 1.32 15.64
CA GLU A 273 -6.19 1.53 14.26
C GLU A 273 -5.58 0.49 13.30
N ARG A 274 -4.52 -0.23 13.71
CA ARG A 274 -3.84 -1.25 12.89
C ARG A 274 -4.67 -2.51 12.73
N ILE A 275 -4.97 -2.92 11.50
CA ILE A 275 -5.71 -4.17 11.20
C ILE A 275 -4.84 -5.19 10.48
N MET A 276 -4.14 -4.78 9.42
CA MET A 276 -3.18 -5.61 8.68
C MET A 276 -1.91 -4.79 8.50
N TRP A 277 -0.79 -5.29 9.02
CA TRP A 277 0.50 -4.59 8.93
C TRP A 277 1.65 -5.58 8.76
N ARG A 278 2.71 -5.12 8.09
CA ARG A 278 3.97 -5.84 7.92
C ARG A 278 4.99 -5.26 8.89
N THR A 279 5.59 -6.14 9.68
CA THR A 279 6.57 -5.75 10.68
C THR A 279 7.97 -5.56 10.08
N TYR A 280 8.68 -4.55 10.60
CA TYR A 280 10.09 -4.28 10.30
C TYR A 280 10.90 -4.19 11.61
N ASP A 281 12.22 -4.33 11.52
CA ASP A 281 13.14 -4.21 12.66
C ASP A 281 14.30 -3.31 12.26
N ALA A 282 14.57 -2.32 13.12
CA ALA A 282 15.61 -1.34 12.89
C ALA A 282 17.02 -1.94 13.00
N ILE A 283 17.32 -2.89 13.90
CA ILE A 283 18.70 -3.37 14.17
C ILE A 283 18.76 -4.64 15.05
N THR A 284 17.71 -5.06 15.77
CA THR A 284 17.86 -5.98 16.92
C THR A 284 17.98 -7.47 16.57
N THR A 285 17.66 -7.86 15.34
CA THR A 285 17.75 -9.23 14.86
C THR A 285 18.65 -9.32 13.62
N ASN A 286 19.37 -10.42 13.45
CA ASN A 286 20.17 -10.71 12.25
C ASN A 286 19.77 -12.10 11.68
N PRO A 287 19.25 -12.18 10.45
CA PRO A 287 18.94 -11.08 9.54
C PRO A 287 17.64 -10.37 9.93
N GLY A 288 17.75 -9.12 10.38
CA GLY A 288 16.61 -8.28 10.69
C GLY A 288 15.98 -7.71 9.43
N ARG A 289 14.69 -7.44 9.47
CA ARG A 289 13.93 -6.92 8.32
C ARG A 289 13.95 -5.38 8.33
N GLY A 290 15.00 -4.79 7.76
CA GLY A 290 15.12 -3.32 7.62
C GLY A 290 14.19 -2.72 6.55
N THR A 291 13.99 -1.41 6.60
CA THR A 291 13.24 -0.63 5.60
C THR A 291 14.03 0.60 5.16
N ASN A 292 13.99 0.92 3.86
CA ASN A 292 14.67 2.07 3.27
C ASN A 292 13.80 3.35 3.28
N ILE A 293 12.61 3.30 3.88
CA ILE A 293 11.63 4.39 3.79
C ILE A 293 12.19 5.72 4.30
N GLU A 294 12.85 5.72 5.47
CA GLU A 294 13.47 6.90 6.08
C GLU A 294 14.50 7.54 5.16
N ASN A 295 15.30 6.73 4.47
CA ASN A 295 16.28 7.22 3.52
C ASN A 295 15.62 7.85 2.30
N ALA A 296 14.54 7.24 1.79
CA ALA A 296 13.88 7.66 0.56
C ALA A 296 13.00 8.91 0.73
N LEU A 297 12.35 9.10 1.88
CA LEU A 297 11.38 10.17 2.10
C LEU A 297 12.03 11.51 2.49
N ARG A 298 13.15 11.46 3.22
CA ARG A 298 13.77 12.64 3.83
C ARG A 298 14.38 13.56 2.77
N PRO A 299 14.56 14.86 3.05
CA PRO A 299 15.40 15.72 2.24
C PRO A 299 16.81 15.13 2.13
N PHE A 300 17.50 15.43 1.03
CA PHE A 300 18.83 14.87 0.79
C PHE A 300 19.80 15.19 1.93
N SER A 301 19.73 16.41 2.47
CA SER A 301 20.50 16.91 3.63
C SER A 301 20.33 16.11 4.93
N GLU A 302 19.24 15.35 5.07
CA GLU A 302 18.93 14.56 6.27
C GLU A 302 18.88 13.05 5.95
N SER A 303 19.57 12.63 4.88
CA SER A 303 19.71 11.24 4.43
C SER A 303 21.16 10.96 4.03
N THR A 304 21.51 9.68 3.83
CA THR A 304 22.88 9.29 3.41
C THR A 304 23.07 9.25 1.89
N ALA A 305 22.03 8.95 1.11
CA ALA A 305 22.18 8.77 -0.34
C ALA A 305 20.86 8.84 -1.14
N GLY A 306 19.72 8.41 -0.59
CA GLY A 306 18.47 8.23 -1.34
C GLY A 306 17.38 9.28 -1.12
N GLY A 307 17.67 10.35 -0.38
CA GLY A 307 16.70 11.38 0.00
C GLY A 307 15.94 11.99 -1.17
N GLY A 308 14.69 12.34 -0.92
CA GLY A 308 13.86 13.18 -1.76
C GLY A 308 13.03 12.44 -2.82
N SER A 309 12.68 11.18 -2.59
CA SER A 309 11.89 10.38 -3.53
C SER A 309 10.37 10.58 -3.38
N TYR A 310 9.88 10.86 -2.18
CA TYR A 310 8.46 11.08 -1.90
C TYR A 310 8.09 12.55 -1.98
N GLN A 311 7.61 12.96 -3.15
CA GLN A 311 7.30 14.37 -3.44
C GLN A 311 5.80 14.52 -3.79
N PRO A 312 4.97 14.95 -2.83
CA PRO A 312 3.57 15.27 -3.07
C PRO A 312 3.42 16.34 -4.16
N THR A 313 2.41 16.20 -5.02
CA THR A 313 2.07 17.19 -6.04
C THR A 313 1.28 18.35 -5.44
N TRP A 314 1.26 19.48 -6.15
CA TRP A 314 0.37 20.59 -5.83
C TRP A 314 -1.10 20.17 -5.90
N ASN A 315 -1.47 19.25 -6.80
CA ASN A 315 -2.82 18.70 -6.88
C ASN A 315 -3.25 18.04 -5.56
N LEU A 316 -2.37 17.23 -4.94
CA LEU A 316 -2.64 16.65 -3.62
C LEU A 316 -2.72 17.74 -2.54
N VAL A 317 -1.82 18.73 -2.57
CA VAL A 317 -1.85 19.85 -1.61
C VAL A 317 -3.17 20.64 -1.71
N GLN A 318 -3.75 20.77 -2.89
CA GLN A 318 -5.04 21.42 -3.11
C GLN A 318 -6.25 20.58 -2.66
N ALA A 319 -6.11 19.25 -2.59
CA ALA A 319 -7.18 18.34 -2.14
C ALA A 319 -7.50 18.47 -0.64
N TYR A 320 -6.54 18.91 0.18
CA TYR A 320 -6.79 19.21 1.59
C TYR A 320 -7.80 20.35 1.73
N THR A 321 -8.76 20.20 2.62
CA THR A 321 -9.80 21.21 2.83
C THR A 321 -9.30 22.36 3.72
N LEU A 322 -10.16 23.36 3.94
CA LEU A 322 -9.96 24.36 4.99
C LEU A 322 -10.24 23.74 6.37
N LYS A 323 -9.89 24.47 7.43
CA LYS A 323 -10.02 23.99 8.82
C LYS A 323 -11.45 23.61 9.22
N ASP A 324 -12.46 24.12 8.52
CA ASP A 324 -13.87 23.74 8.68
C ASP A 324 -14.37 22.66 7.71
N GLY A 325 -13.47 22.02 6.95
CA GLY A 325 -13.79 20.95 6.02
C GLY A 325 -14.36 21.42 4.68
N VAL A 326 -14.48 22.73 4.46
CA VAL A 326 -14.90 23.31 3.17
C VAL A 326 -13.75 23.21 2.15
N PRO A 327 -13.98 22.73 0.91
CA PRO A 327 -12.95 22.70 -0.13
C PRO A 327 -12.43 24.10 -0.47
N ILE A 328 -11.14 24.23 -0.80
CA ILE A 328 -10.53 25.51 -1.14
C ILE A 328 -11.16 26.17 -2.37
N THR A 329 -11.72 25.39 -3.29
CA THR A 329 -12.45 25.87 -4.47
C THR A 329 -13.80 26.50 -4.11
N SER A 330 -14.29 26.24 -2.90
CA SER A 330 -15.52 26.80 -2.33
C SER A 330 -15.24 27.66 -1.11
N ALA A 331 -14.04 28.24 -1.02
CA ALA A 331 -13.59 29.01 0.16
C ALA A 331 -14.52 30.17 0.55
N ALA A 332 -15.28 30.73 -0.39
CA ALA A 332 -16.31 31.74 -0.10
C ALA A 332 -17.44 31.24 0.83
N SER A 333 -17.63 29.92 0.96
CA SER A 333 -18.58 29.29 1.88
C SER A 333 -17.96 28.91 3.23
N SER A 334 -16.65 29.12 3.42
CA SER A 334 -15.93 28.78 4.63
C SER A 334 -15.98 29.91 5.65
N SER A 335 -15.83 29.54 6.92
CA SER A 335 -15.59 30.48 8.02
C SER A 335 -14.15 31.00 8.05
N PHE A 336 -13.26 30.44 7.22
CA PHE A 336 -11.84 30.75 7.17
C PHE A 336 -11.44 31.31 5.80
N THR A 337 -10.60 32.35 5.81
CA THR A 337 -10.07 32.93 4.58
C THR A 337 -8.94 32.07 4.01
N TYR A 338 -9.04 31.78 2.71
CA TYR A 338 -7.97 31.15 1.93
C TYR A 338 -7.15 32.19 1.18
N ASN A 339 -5.83 32.07 1.25
CA ASN A 339 -4.89 32.89 0.47
C ASN A 339 -3.89 31.94 -0.21
N GLN A 340 -3.74 32.06 -1.53
CA GLN A 340 -2.88 31.16 -2.30
C GLN A 340 -1.38 31.29 -1.98
N THR A 341 -0.90 32.49 -1.66
CA THR A 341 0.50 32.70 -1.21
C THR A 341 0.74 32.06 0.17
N LEU A 342 -0.27 32.09 1.03
CA LEU A 342 -0.26 31.52 2.38
C LEU A 342 -1.11 30.23 2.43
N PHE A 343 -1.00 29.38 1.41
CA PHE A 343 -1.90 28.24 1.20
C PHE A 343 -1.94 27.24 2.36
N TYR A 344 -0.96 27.27 3.26
CA TYR A 344 -0.85 26.41 4.44
C TYR A 344 -1.63 26.93 5.66
N LEU A 345 -2.10 28.18 5.66
CA LEU A 345 -2.88 28.73 6.78
C LEU A 345 -4.33 28.26 6.73
N ASN A 346 -4.92 28.06 7.92
CA ASN A 346 -6.32 27.67 8.11
C ASN A 346 -6.74 26.41 7.32
N ARG A 347 -5.83 25.45 7.17
CA ARG A 347 -6.08 24.18 6.49
C ARG A 347 -6.54 23.10 7.45
N ASP A 348 -7.06 22.03 6.87
CA ASP A 348 -7.19 20.73 7.52
C ASP A 348 -5.90 20.39 8.30
N PRO A 349 -5.94 20.09 9.60
CA PRO A 349 -4.72 19.82 10.37
C PRO A 349 -3.89 18.64 9.85
N ARG A 350 -4.50 17.70 9.11
CA ARG A 350 -3.78 16.64 8.42
C ARG A 350 -2.81 17.18 7.37
N PHE A 351 -3.09 18.34 6.77
CA PHE A 351 -2.19 18.98 5.81
C PHE A 351 -0.85 19.27 6.46
N ASP A 352 -0.85 19.95 7.62
CA ASP A 352 0.40 20.22 8.31
C ASP A 352 1.05 18.89 8.72
N ALA A 353 0.32 17.97 9.35
CA ALA A 353 0.86 16.68 9.78
C ALA A 353 1.50 15.85 8.63
N SER A 354 0.98 15.95 7.41
CA SER A 354 1.41 15.16 6.26
C SER A 354 2.49 15.82 5.41
N ILE A 355 2.42 17.14 5.16
CA ILE A 355 3.22 17.79 4.10
C ILE A 355 4.26 18.73 4.69
N ALA A 356 5.51 18.60 4.25
CA ALA A 356 6.56 19.60 4.47
C ALA A 356 6.62 20.59 3.30
N TYR A 357 6.71 21.88 3.63
CA TYR A 357 6.65 23.02 2.71
C TYR A 357 7.59 24.14 3.18
N ASN A 358 7.81 25.16 2.35
CA ASN A 358 8.75 26.25 2.65
C ASN A 358 8.48 26.93 4.02
N GLY A 359 9.47 26.86 4.91
CA GLY A 359 9.48 27.49 6.23
C GLY A 359 8.71 26.72 7.31
N ASN A 360 8.15 25.55 7.00
CA ASN A 360 7.48 24.72 8.00
C ASN A 360 8.50 24.02 8.91
N VAL A 361 8.13 23.81 10.17
CA VAL A 361 8.98 23.05 11.11
C VAL A 361 8.82 21.56 10.79
N TRP A 362 9.94 20.91 10.50
CA TRP A 362 10.05 19.48 10.32
C TRP A 362 11.26 18.96 11.08
N ALA A 363 10.99 18.43 12.28
CA ALA A 363 12.01 17.86 13.13
C ALA A 363 12.57 16.57 12.50
N LEU A 364 13.87 16.56 12.25
CA LEU A 364 14.63 15.42 11.76
C LEU A 364 15.99 15.41 12.46
N SER A 365 16.59 14.22 12.60
CA SER A 365 17.90 14.04 13.23
C SER A 365 17.96 14.64 14.65
N GLY A 366 16.87 14.58 15.41
CA GLY A 366 16.77 15.13 16.77
C GLY A 366 16.71 16.66 16.85
N LYS A 367 16.58 17.37 15.72
CA LYS A 367 16.55 18.84 15.65
C LYS A 367 15.11 19.36 15.71
N SER A 368 14.59 19.59 16.91
CA SER A 368 13.17 19.96 17.13
C SER A 368 12.72 21.26 16.42
N GLY A 369 13.60 22.24 16.27
CA GLY A 369 13.32 23.54 15.63
C GLY A 369 13.66 23.63 14.14
N ARG A 370 14.07 22.53 13.50
CA ARG A 370 14.54 22.55 12.10
C ARG A 370 13.39 22.95 11.17
N LYS A 371 13.61 23.96 10.34
CA LYS A 371 12.69 24.38 9.27
C LYS A 371 13.09 23.75 7.94
N GLN A 372 12.12 23.29 7.16
CA GLN A 372 12.37 22.81 5.80
C GLN A 372 12.22 23.96 4.79
N TRP A 373 13.17 24.08 3.87
CA TRP A 373 13.13 25.03 2.77
C TRP A 373 13.35 24.31 1.45
N ASN A 374 12.45 24.54 0.49
CA ASN A 374 12.33 23.84 -0.79
C ASN A 374 12.34 24.83 -1.97
N TYR A 375 12.83 26.07 -1.77
CA TYR A 375 12.95 27.04 -2.84
C TYR A 375 14.04 26.63 -3.83
N ILE A 376 13.95 27.14 -5.06
CA ILE A 376 14.90 26.80 -6.12
C ILE A 376 16.29 27.33 -5.78
N GLY A 377 17.30 26.46 -5.92
CA GLY A 377 18.70 26.82 -5.64
C GLY A 377 19.12 26.66 -4.17
N ILE A 378 18.28 26.07 -3.31
CA ILE A 378 18.62 25.76 -1.92
C ILE A 378 19.94 24.97 -1.83
N LEU A 379 20.85 25.43 -0.94
CA LEU A 379 22.17 24.84 -0.79
C LEU A 379 22.16 23.50 -0.05
N GLU A 380 21.31 23.36 0.98
CA GLU A 380 21.26 22.16 1.84
C GLU A 380 20.90 20.90 1.04
N ASP A 381 19.97 21.02 0.09
CA ASP A 381 19.51 19.90 -0.74
C ASP A 381 20.02 20.03 -2.19
N ALA A 382 21.14 20.73 -2.42
CA ALA A 382 21.66 21.03 -3.76
C ALA A 382 21.90 19.79 -4.64
N SER A 383 22.29 18.66 -4.04
CA SER A 383 22.49 17.40 -4.76
C SER A 383 21.18 16.80 -5.29
N ARG A 384 20.04 17.06 -4.63
CA ARG A 384 18.72 16.52 -5.04
C ARG A 384 17.56 17.33 -4.45
N GLN A 385 17.21 18.42 -5.14
CA GLN A 385 16.07 19.26 -4.79
C GLN A 385 14.73 18.60 -5.16
N THR A 386 13.68 18.90 -4.42
CA THR A 386 12.31 18.48 -4.77
C THR A 386 11.85 19.13 -6.06
N ALA A 387 11.22 18.36 -6.96
CA ALA A 387 10.66 18.88 -8.19
C ALA A 387 9.34 19.63 -7.95
N THR A 388 8.60 19.25 -6.89
CA THR A 388 7.25 19.73 -6.59
C THR A 388 7.22 20.90 -5.60
N GLY A 389 8.29 21.09 -4.82
CA GLY A 389 8.33 22.04 -3.71
C GLY A 389 7.87 21.45 -2.37
N PHE A 390 7.53 20.16 -2.33
CA PHE A 390 7.00 19.47 -1.15
C PHE A 390 7.72 18.15 -0.85
N TYR A 391 7.64 17.73 0.40
CA TYR A 391 7.96 16.38 0.88
C TYR A 391 6.83 15.84 1.76
N ILE A 392 6.75 14.51 1.93
CA ILE A 392 5.89 13.89 2.95
C ILE A 392 6.63 13.82 4.29
N LYS A 393 5.99 14.26 5.38
CA LYS A 393 6.58 14.30 6.73
C LYS A 393 5.99 13.26 7.70
N ARG A 394 4.72 12.88 7.53
CA ARG A 394 3.99 11.98 8.46
C ARG A 394 4.64 10.61 8.66
N ILE A 395 5.22 10.07 7.59
CA ILE A 395 5.86 8.74 7.59
C ILE A 395 7.34 8.83 7.95
N SER A 396 7.74 9.68 8.90
CA SER A 396 9.14 9.87 9.27
C SER A 396 9.35 9.86 10.78
N ASN A 397 10.43 9.21 11.24
CA ASN A 397 10.82 9.24 12.64
C ASN A 397 11.71 10.45 12.95
N PRO A 398 11.27 11.45 13.72
CA PRO A 398 12.06 12.67 13.94
C PRO A 398 13.40 12.45 14.67
N ASN A 399 13.57 11.31 15.36
CA ASN A 399 14.70 11.06 16.26
C ASN A 399 15.88 10.34 15.60
N ILE A 400 15.69 9.70 14.45
CA ILE A 400 16.79 9.02 13.75
C ILE A 400 17.67 10.03 13.01
N THR A 401 18.99 9.87 13.15
CA THR A 401 20.00 10.72 12.51
C THR A 401 20.03 10.50 11.00
N ALA A 402 20.61 11.44 10.25
CA ALA A 402 20.84 11.29 8.81
C ALA A 402 21.63 10.02 8.46
N LEU A 403 22.63 9.67 9.28
CA LEU A 403 23.39 8.41 9.14
C LEU A 403 22.56 7.17 9.49
N GLY A 404 21.70 7.27 10.52
CA GLY A 404 20.80 6.19 10.93
C GLY A 404 19.69 5.92 9.91
N ALA A 405 19.31 6.92 9.10
CA ALA A 405 18.46 6.75 7.92
C ALA A 405 19.23 6.07 6.77
N ALA A 406 19.88 4.94 7.06
CA ALA A 406 20.71 4.18 6.14
C ALA A 406 19.88 3.52 5.03
N TYR A 407 20.50 3.37 3.86
CA TYR A 407 19.95 2.58 2.76
C TYR A 407 20.50 1.15 2.84
N ASN A 408 19.80 0.27 3.54
CA ASN A 408 20.16 -1.15 3.65
C ASN A 408 18.91 -2.04 3.60
N SER A 409 18.45 -2.32 2.39
CA SER A 409 17.54 -3.44 2.19
C SER A 409 18.25 -4.73 2.62
N ASN A 410 17.65 -5.46 3.56
CA ASN A 410 17.99 -6.84 3.97
C ASN A 410 18.94 -7.05 5.17
N THR A 411 19.50 -6.00 5.78
CA THR A 411 20.26 -6.12 7.05
C THR A 411 20.05 -4.89 7.90
N GLY A 412 19.09 -4.92 8.83
CA GLY A 412 18.87 -3.95 9.92
C GLY A 412 19.26 -2.50 9.62
N GLY A 413 18.29 -1.66 9.24
CA GLY A 413 18.45 -0.21 9.24
C GLY A 413 17.19 0.55 8.89
N GLY A 414 17.29 1.88 8.94
CA GLY A 414 16.14 2.77 9.03
C GLY A 414 15.56 2.82 10.44
N SER A 415 14.30 3.23 10.57
CA SER A 415 13.59 3.33 11.86
C SER A 415 12.93 2.04 12.32
N GLY A 416 12.95 0.97 11.52
CA GLY A 416 12.21 -0.26 11.79
C GLY A 416 10.69 -0.10 11.65
N MET A 417 10.22 1.02 11.09
CA MET A 417 8.81 1.39 11.08
C MET A 417 7.94 0.42 10.29
N ASP A 418 6.89 -0.05 10.95
CA ASP A 418 5.90 -0.98 10.40
C ASP A 418 5.08 -0.37 9.26
N TRP A 419 4.81 -1.16 8.22
CA TRP A 419 3.88 -0.77 7.17
C TRP A 419 2.47 -1.23 7.51
N ILE A 420 1.53 -0.29 7.65
CA ILE A 420 0.11 -0.59 7.89
C ILE A 420 -0.62 -0.62 6.55
N GLU A 421 -0.97 -1.82 6.07
CA GLU A 421 -1.70 -2.00 4.81
C GLU A 421 -3.20 -1.70 4.98
N LEU A 422 -3.81 -2.14 6.08
CA LEU A 422 -5.23 -1.94 6.34
C LEU A 422 -5.40 -1.38 7.74
N ARG A 423 -6.19 -0.32 7.85
CA ARG A 423 -6.40 0.39 9.11
C ARG A 423 -7.87 0.76 9.32
N PHE A 424 -8.26 1.03 10.56
CA PHE A 424 -9.68 1.21 10.91
C PHE A 424 -10.35 2.37 10.17
N ALA A 425 -9.63 3.45 9.86
CA ALA A 425 -10.15 4.50 8.98
C ALA A 425 -10.62 3.99 7.60
N GLU A 426 -9.97 2.95 7.05
CA GLU A 426 -10.40 2.33 5.77
C GLU A 426 -11.72 1.59 5.94
N VAL A 427 -11.95 0.94 7.08
CA VAL A 427 -13.24 0.32 7.42
C VAL A 427 -14.35 1.38 7.48
N LEU A 428 -14.10 2.52 8.14
CA LEU A 428 -15.06 3.62 8.22
C LEU A 428 -15.38 4.20 6.83
N LEU A 429 -14.36 4.44 6.00
CA LEU A 429 -14.55 5.02 4.67
C LEU A 429 -15.22 4.05 3.70
N ASN A 430 -14.91 2.75 3.79
CA ASN A 430 -15.57 1.72 2.99
C ASN A 430 -17.06 1.60 3.37
N LEU A 431 -17.38 1.68 4.67
CA LEU A 431 -18.75 1.73 5.15
C LEU A 431 -19.47 3.02 4.72
N ALA A 432 -18.84 4.19 4.86
CA ALA A 432 -19.43 5.46 4.46
C ALA A 432 -19.76 5.49 2.96
N GLU A 433 -18.88 4.94 2.11
CA GLU A 433 -19.11 4.84 0.68
C GLU A 433 -20.29 3.92 0.35
N SER A 434 -20.33 2.74 0.96
CA SER A 434 -21.40 1.76 0.73
C SER A 434 -22.75 2.22 1.30
N ALA A 435 -22.73 2.91 2.45
CA ALA A 435 -23.90 3.58 3.02
C ALA A 435 -24.44 4.68 2.09
N ASN A 436 -23.56 5.53 1.53
CA ASN A 436 -23.96 6.57 0.59
C ASN A 436 -24.56 5.99 -0.71
N ALA A 437 -23.95 4.93 -1.25
CA ALA A 437 -24.41 4.28 -2.47
C ALA A 437 -25.79 3.59 -2.30
N THR A 438 -26.12 3.19 -1.08
CA THR A 438 -27.41 2.58 -0.72
C THR A 438 -28.44 3.59 -0.17
N GLY A 439 -28.17 4.89 -0.29
CA GLY A 439 -29.09 5.96 0.11
C GLY A 439 -29.06 6.32 1.61
N ARG A 440 -28.18 5.70 2.41
CA ARG A 440 -27.99 5.98 3.85
C ARG A 440 -27.06 7.18 4.07
N ILE A 441 -27.41 8.31 3.45
CA ILE A 441 -26.60 9.54 3.42
C ILE A 441 -26.27 10.06 4.82
N ALA A 442 -27.25 10.04 5.74
CA ALA A 442 -27.05 10.53 7.12
C ALA A 442 -26.01 9.70 7.89
N GLU A 443 -26.02 8.37 7.70
CA GLU A 443 -25.03 7.47 8.30
C GLU A 443 -23.64 7.72 7.70
N ALA A 444 -23.53 7.84 6.37
CA ALA A 444 -22.30 8.17 5.70
C ALA A 444 -21.70 9.50 6.20
N LYS A 445 -22.53 10.56 6.34
CA LYS A 445 -22.09 11.83 6.93
C LYS A 445 -21.60 11.67 8.37
N THR A 446 -22.29 10.88 9.19
CA THR A 446 -21.90 10.61 10.58
C THR A 446 -20.51 9.96 10.67
N LEU A 447 -20.20 9.01 9.77
CA LEU A 447 -18.89 8.36 9.70
C LEU A 447 -17.79 9.34 9.27
N LEU A 448 -18.07 10.23 8.31
CA LEU A 448 -17.15 11.29 7.91
C LEU A 448 -16.90 12.29 9.05
N VAL A 449 -17.93 12.67 9.81
CA VAL A 449 -17.77 13.53 10.99
C VAL A 449 -16.80 12.91 11.99
N LYS A 450 -16.85 11.59 12.24
CA LYS A 450 -15.91 10.91 13.14
C LYS A 450 -14.45 11.10 12.69
N LEU A 451 -14.18 10.89 11.39
CA LEU A 451 -12.83 11.06 10.82
C LEU A 451 -12.37 12.52 10.87
N ARG A 452 -13.24 13.46 10.46
CA ARG A 452 -12.94 14.89 10.45
C ARG A 452 -12.73 15.43 11.87
N THR A 453 -13.50 14.96 12.84
CA THR A 453 -13.32 15.30 14.26
C THR A 453 -11.97 14.80 14.78
N ARG A 454 -11.59 13.55 14.49
CA ARG A 454 -10.26 13.02 14.84
C ARG A 454 -9.15 13.85 14.21
N ALA A 455 -9.33 14.26 12.95
CA ALA A 455 -8.38 15.09 12.22
C ALA A 455 -8.26 16.52 12.79
N GLY A 456 -9.11 16.94 13.73
CA GLY A 456 -9.13 18.29 14.29
C GLY A 456 -9.79 19.34 13.40
N ILE A 457 -10.55 18.90 12.39
CA ILE A 457 -11.41 19.79 11.59
C ILE A 457 -12.56 20.25 12.48
N VAL A 458 -12.94 21.51 12.37
CA VAL A 458 -14.07 22.08 13.12
C VAL A 458 -15.35 22.07 12.28
N ALA A 459 -16.51 22.06 12.93
CA ALA A 459 -17.78 22.01 12.21
C ALA A 459 -18.03 23.24 11.30
N GLY A 460 -17.62 24.44 11.72
CA GLY A 460 -17.92 25.68 10.99
C GLY A 460 -19.41 25.86 10.68
N THR A 461 -19.72 26.62 9.63
CA THR A 461 -21.10 26.91 9.20
C THR A 461 -21.69 25.87 8.23
N LYS A 462 -20.87 24.92 7.76
CA LYS A 462 -21.24 23.89 6.78
C LYS A 462 -21.11 22.47 7.33
N ASN A 463 -21.12 22.32 8.66
CA ASN A 463 -21.01 21.05 9.37
C ASN A 463 -19.87 20.17 8.84
N TYR A 464 -18.64 20.62 9.08
CA TYR A 464 -17.40 20.05 8.56
C TYR A 464 -17.33 20.09 7.03
N GLY A 465 -18.04 20.99 6.35
CA GLY A 465 -18.14 21.04 4.89
C GLY A 465 -19.11 20.03 4.27
N LEU A 466 -19.78 19.19 5.07
CA LEU A 466 -20.69 18.14 4.60
C LEU A 466 -22.05 18.67 4.14
N ASP A 467 -22.43 19.88 4.51
CA ASP A 467 -23.69 20.50 4.07
C ASP A 467 -23.64 20.97 2.61
N LEU A 468 -22.43 21.08 2.03
CA LEU A 468 -22.24 21.37 0.61
C LEU A 468 -22.64 20.18 -0.28
N ALA A 469 -22.65 18.96 0.27
CA ALA A 469 -23.12 17.77 -0.41
C ALA A 469 -24.59 17.50 -0.04
N THR A 470 -25.51 17.83 -0.93
CA THR A 470 -26.96 17.70 -0.72
C THR A 470 -27.54 16.40 -1.27
N ASN A 471 -26.77 15.66 -2.08
CA ASN A 471 -27.19 14.38 -2.66
C ASN A 471 -26.06 13.34 -2.65
N SER A 472 -26.40 12.09 -2.98
CA SER A 472 -25.47 10.95 -2.96
C SER A 472 -24.28 11.13 -3.90
N THR A 473 -24.48 11.70 -5.10
CA THR A 473 -23.39 11.95 -6.07
C THR A 473 -22.37 12.94 -5.53
N GLN A 474 -22.82 14.06 -4.97
CA GLN A 474 -21.93 15.05 -4.35
C GLN A 474 -21.22 14.47 -3.12
N LEU A 475 -21.94 13.69 -2.30
CA LEU A 475 -21.34 13.05 -1.13
C LEU A 475 -20.31 11.98 -1.55
N ALA A 476 -20.52 11.27 -2.66
CA ALA A 476 -19.52 10.34 -3.20
C ALA A 476 -18.22 11.07 -3.55
N THR A 477 -18.28 12.24 -4.18
CA THR A 477 -17.09 13.07 -4.44
C THR A 477 -16.40 13.50 -3.13
N VAL A 478 -17.17 13.89 -2.12
CA VAL A 478 -16.62 14.24 -0.80
C VAL A 478 -15.95 13.04 -0.13
N ILE A 479 -16.54 11.84 -0.21
CA ILE A 479 -15.97 10.60 0.33
C ILE A 479 -14.66 10.27 -0.39
N LEU A 480 -14.61 10.37 -1.71
CA LEU A 480 -13.37 10.12 -2.47
C LEU A 480 -12.27 11.13 -2.15
N ASN A 481 -12.62 12.41 -1.95
CA ASN A 481 -11.65 13.41 -1.48
C ASN A 481 -11.18 13.11 -0.05
N GLU A 482 -12.09 12.69 0.84
CA GLU A 482 -11.73 12.29 2.20
C GLU A 482 -10.77 11.10 2.20
N ARG A 483 -11.00 10.10 1.33
CA ARG A 483 -10.08 8.97 1.12
C ARG A 483 -8.72 9.44 0.61
N GLN A 484 -8.69 10.37 -0.34
CA GLN A 484 -7.46 10.95 -0.88
C GLN A 484 -6.60 11.59 0.21
N VAL A 485 -7.22 12.43 1.04
CA VAL A 485 -6.55 13.15 2.13
C VAL A 485 -6.15 12.21 3.27
N GLU A 486 -7.05 11.33 3.68
CA GLU A 486 -6.82 10.43 4.80
C GLU A 486 -5.67 9.45 4.50
N PHE A 487 -5.66 8.89 3.29
CA PHE A 487 -4.67 7.92 2.80
C PHE A 487 -3.57 8.53 1.92
N ALA A 488 -3.31 9.83 2.06
CA ALA A 488 -2.31 10.52 1.24
C ALA A 488 -0.95 9.81 1.30
N MET A 489 -0.42 9.42 0.14
CA MET A 489 0.84 8.67 -0.03
C MET A 489 0.84 7.26 0.59
N GLU A 490 -0.33 6.67 0.89
CA GLU A 490 -0.47 5.28 1.37
C GLU A 490 -0.80 4.29 0.22
N GLY A 491 -0.62 4.69 -1.05
CA GLY A 491 -0.80 3.82 -2.21
C GLY A 491 -2.25 3.45 -2.56
N LYS A 492 -3.25 4.18 -2.04
CA LYS A 492 -4.68 3.87 -2.24
C LYS A 492 -5.31 4.60 -3.43
N ARG A 493 -4.82 5.79 -3.77
CA ARG A 493 -5.40 6.67 -4.79
C ARG A 493 -5.52 6.01 -6.16
N TYR A 494 -4.49 5.27 -6.56
CA TYR A 494 -4.49 4.58 -7.85
C TYR A 494 -5.69 3.63 -8.00
N ASP A 495 -5.86 2.73 -7.03
CA ASP A 495 -6.96 1.76 -7.04
C ASP A 495 -8.32 2.47 -6.85
N ASP A 496 -8.39 3.54 -6.07
CA ASP A 496 -9.61 4.34 -5.90
C ASP A 496 -10.06 5.02 -7.20
N LEU A 497 -9.13 5.60 -7.98
CA LEU A 497 -9.45 6.19 -9.29
C LEU A 497 -9.89 5.12 -10.30
N ARG A 498 -9.29 3.93 -10.22
CA ARG A 498 -9.57 2.83 -11.14
C ARG A 498 -10.92 2.20 -10.86
N ARG A 499 -11.21 1.84 -9.60
CA ARG A 499 -12.47 1.20 -9.21
C ARG A 499 -13.69 2.10 -9.41
N THR A 500 -13.54 3.41 -9.22
CA THR A 500 -14.61 4.40 -9.40
C THR A 500 -14.78 4.86 -10.85
N ARG A 501 -13.93 4.34 -11.76
CA ARG A 501 -13.85 4.76 -13.16
C ARG A 501 -13.60 6.26 -13.35
N THR A 502 -12.84 6.90 -12.47
CA THR A 502 -12.40 8.29 -12.63
C THR A 502 -10.97 8.43 -13.16
N PHE A 503 -10.24 7.31 -13.30
CA PHE A 503 -8.86 7.29 -13.82
C PHE A 503 -8.69 8.03 -15.17
N HIS A 504 -9.57 7.78 -16.15
CA HIS A 504 -9.54 8.44 -17.46
C HIS A 504 -9.85 9.94 -17.41
N LEU A 505 -10.45 10.45 -16.32
CA LEU A 505 -10.72 11.89 -16.16
C LEU A 505 -9.44 12.70 -15.92
N LEU A 506 -8.33 12.03 -15.58
CA LEU A 506 -7.02 12.67 -15.50
C LEU A 506 -6.36 12.84 -16.88
N THR A 507 -6.86 12.19 -17.93
CA THR A 507 -6.32 12.33 -19.28
C THR A 507 -6.41 13.77 -19.77
N GLY A 508 -5.31 14.30 -20.29
CA GLY A 508 -5.17 15.70 -20.71
C GLY A 508 -4.79 16.67 -19.59
N THR A 509 -4.82 16.22 -18.33
CA THR A 509 -4.33 17.02 -17.19
C THR A 509 -2.83 16.86 -16.98
N VAL A 510 -2.26 17.69 -16.12
CA VAL A 510 -0.84 17.62 -15.73
C VAL A 510 -0.71 17.63 -14.22
N ARG A 511 0.26 16.88 -13.70
CA ARG A 511 0.68 17.00 -12.30
C ARG A 511 1.43 18.32 -12.14
N GLN A 512 1.13 19.02 -11.05
CA GLN A 512 1.66 20.35 -10.80
C GLN A 512 2.61 20.35 -9.60
N GLY A 513 3.60 21.24 -9.63
CA GLY A 513 4.44 21.63 -8.50
C GLY A 513 4.22 23.09 -8.15
N TYR A 514 4.60 23.50 -6.93
CA TYR A 514 4.55 24.88 -6.48
C TYR A 514 5.94 25.34 -6.06
N ARG A 515 6.53 26.27 -6.83
CA ARG A 515 7.92 26.68 -6.69
C ARG A 515 8.04 28.09 -6.14
N TRP A 516 9.02 28.25 -5.25
CA TRP A 516 9.46 29.53 -4.72
C TRP A 516 10.82 29.82 -5.36
N THR A 517 10.91 30.89 -6.13
CA THR A 517 12.15 31.30 -6.80
C THR A 517 12.66 32.59 -6.17
N PRO A 518 13.86 32.61 -5.57
CA PRO A 518 14.43 33.83 -5.00
C PRO A 518 14.47 34.99 -6.01
N LYS A 519 14.14 36.20 -5.55
CA LYS A 519 14.13 37.43 -6.34
C LYS A 519 15.23 38.37 -5.85
N SER A 520 15.97 38.98 -6.78
CA SER A 520 16.96 40.01 -6.46
C SER A 520 16.36 41.10 -5.54
N PRO A 521 17.06 41.53 -4.47
CA PRO A 521 18.46 41.24 -4.15
C PRO A 521 18.72 39.89 -3.46
N TYR A 522 17.70 39.09 -3.16
CA TYR A 522 17.87 37.78 -2.51
C TYR A 522 18.33 36.72 -3.51
N VAL A 523 19.35 35.95 -3.12
CA VAL A 523 19.94 34.88 -3.94
C VAL A 523 20.10 33.62 -3.10
N ALA A 524 19.92 32.46 -3.74
CA ALA A 524 20.14 31.14 -3.14
C ALA A 524 21.48 30.55 -3.60
N GLY A 525 21.93 29.52 -2.89
CA GLY A 525 23.13 28.76 -3.24
C GLY A 525 24.40 29.22 -2.51
N PRO A 526 25.57 28.68 -2.93
CA PRO A 526 26.83 28.94 -2.24
C PRO A 526 27.29 30.39 -2.42
N LEU A 527 28.14 30.85 -1.50
CA LEU A 527 28.80 32.14 -1.64
C LEU A 527 29.79 32.07 -2.81
N PRO A 528 29.72 32.98 -3.80
CA PRO A 528 30.70 33.03 -4.89
C PRO A 528 32.05 33.51 -4.36
N GLN A 529 33.13 33.24 -5.12
CA GLN A 529 34.50 33.66 -4.75
C GLN A 529 34.60 35.18 -4.52
N THR A 530 33.85 35.97 -5.29
CA THR A 530 33.71 37.42 -5.10
C THR A 530 32.25 37.75 -4.78
N PRO A 531 31.88 37.89 -3.49
CA PRO A 531 30.51 38.20 -3.08
C PRO A 531 30.05 39.57 -3.59
N ASP A 532 28.84 39.62 -4.14
CA ASP A 532 28.17 40.88 -4.46
C ASP A 532 27.50 41.40 -3.18
N LEU A 533 28.07 42.48 -2.62
CA LEU A 533 27.59 43.10 -1.38
C LEU A 533 26.19 43.71 -1.50
N THR A 534 25.64 43.85 -2.72
CA THR A 534 24.27 44.29 -2.95
C THR A 534 23.25 43.16 -2.83
N LYS A 535 23.70 41.90 -2.73
CA LYS A 535 22.85 40.71 -2.63
C LYS A 535 22.73 40.22 -1.19
N VAL A 536 21.61 39.54 -0.94
CA VAL A 536 21.35 38.85 0.32
C VAL A 536 21.36 37.34 0.04
N TYR A 537 22.39 36.65 0.52
CA TYR A 537 22.53 35.21 0.36
C TYR A 537 21.67 34.49 1.40
N LEU A 538 20.58 33.86 0.95
CA LEU A 538 19.60 33.18 1.81
C LEU A 538 20.18 31.94 2.51
N ASP A 539 21.23 31.37 1.92
CA ASP A 539 21.82 30.09 2.31
C ASP A 539 22.99 30.13 3.26
N ILE A 540 23.56 31.32 3.41
CA ILE A 540 24.81 31.52 4.11
C ILE A 540 24.50 32.12 5.48
N THR A 541 25.11 31.55 6.51
CA THR A 541 25.05 32.12 7.86
C THR A 541 25.72 33.49 7.84
N ASN A 542 24.97 34.53 8.22
CA ASN A 542 25.46 35.89 8.27
C ASN A 542 26.33 36.16 9.52
N ALA A 543 26.84 37.39 9.65
CA ALA A 543 27.65 37.82 10.79
C ALA A 543 26.92 37.71 12.15
N GLN A 544 25.59 37.69 12.14
CA GLN A 544 24.74 37.53 13.32
C GLN A 544 24.42 36.05 13.63
N ALA A 545 25.13 35.11 13.01
CA ALA A 545 25.03 33.67 13.24
C ALA A 545 23.68 33.04 12.88
N PHE A 546 22.94 33.60 11.91
CA PHE A 546 21.72 32.99 11.38
C PHE A 546 21.67 33.02 9.85
N LYS A 547 20.87 32.14 9.25
CA LYS A 547 20.61 32.17 7.80
C LYS A 547 19.44 33.13 7.53
N PRO A 548 19.56 34.10 6.60
CA PRO A 548 18.50 35.08 6.36
C PRO A 548 17.13 34.46 6.08
N ARG A 549 17.08 33.29 5.42
CA ARG A 549 15.81 32.58 5.18
C ARG A 549 15.03 32.25 6.45
N ASP A 550 15.69 31.96 7.56
CA ASP A 550 15.02 31.46 8.77
C ASP A 550 14.30 32.58 9.53
N THR A 551 14.61 33.83 9.20
CA THR A 551 13.93 35.05 9.68
C THR A 551 12.75 35.49 8.83
N ILE A 552 12.48 34.82 7.70
CA ILE A 552 11.35 35.16 6.83
C ILE A 552 10.04 34.82 7.56
N THR A 553 9.20 35.83 7.72
CA THR A 553 7.86 35.68 8.30
C THR A 553 6.93 35.03 7.29
N VAL A 554 6.83 33.70 7.36
CA VAL A 554 5.94 32.90 6.49
C VAL A 554 4.45 33.07 6.78
N THR A 555 4.04 33.97 7.66
CA THR A 555 2.62 34.31 7.85
C THR A 555 2.21 35.58 7.13
N ASN A 556 3.15 36.27 6.46
CA ASN A 556 2.92 37.53 5.76
C ASN A 556 3.24 37.39 4.27
N SER A 557 2.21 37.53 3.43
CA SER A 557 2.35 37.41 1.97
C SER A 557 3.25 38.47 1.35
N ASP A 558 3.28 39.70 1.89
CA ASP A 558 4.08 40.79 1.34
C ASP A 558 5.57 40.54 1.56
N VAL A 559 5.93 39.97 2.72
CA VAL A 559 7.30 39.56 3.02
C VAL A 559 7.73 38.44 2.07
N ILE A 560 6.88 37.44 1.85
CA ILE A 560 7.17 36.33 0.91
C ILE A 560 7.35 36.87 -0.51
N ASN A 561 6.41 37.68 -1.01
CA ASN A 561 6.44 38.23 -2.37
C ASN A 561 7.60 39.22 -2.60
N LYS A 562 8.16 39.80 -1.52
CA LYS A 562 9.38 40.61 -1.59
C LYS A 562 10.63 39.75 -1.83
N VAL A 563 10.66 38.54 -1.27
CA VAL A 563 11.83 37.64 -1.32
C VAL A 563 11.74 36.65 -2.49
N PHE A 564 10.54 36.17 -2.82
CA PHE A 564 10.33 35.08 -3.77
C PHE A 564 9.29 35.45 -4.82
N THR A 565 9.50 34.95 -6.04
CA THR A 565 8.46 34.80 -7.05
C THR A 565 7.86 33.41 -6.90
N LEU A 566 6.54 33.34 -6.76
CA LEU A 566 5.81 32.08 -6.60
C LEU A 566 5.20 31.66 -7.93
N SER A 567 5.36 30.40 -8.31
CA SER A 567 4.78 29.88 -9.56
C SER A 567 4.31 28.44 -9.44
N VAL A 568 3.23 28.13 -10.15
CA VAL A 568 2.80 26.76 -10.41
C VAL A 568 3.56 26.27 -11.65
N VAL A 569 4.13 25.08 -11.57
CA VAL A 569 4.88 24.46 -12.67
C VAL A 569 4.27 23.12 -13.06
N SER A 570 4.34 22.77 -14.34
CA SER A 570 4.01 21.42 -14.79
C SER A 570 5.17 20.48 -14.49
N LEU A 571 4.86 19.30 -13.94
CA LEU A 571 5.81 18.19 -13.79
C LEU A 571 5.83 17.29 -15.02
N ASP A 572 4.73 17.29 -15.78
CA ASP A 572 4.56 16.50 -17.00
C ASP A 572 4.92 17.35 -18.21
N THR A 573 6.22 17.55 -18.43
CA THR A 573 6.75 18.43 -19.50
C THR A 573 6.84 17.74 -20.85
N ALA A 574 6.89 16.40 -20.89
CA ALA A 574 7.03 15.63 -22.12
C ALA A 574 5.67 15.47 -22.85
N GLN A 575 4.65 15.08 -22.11
CA GLN A 575 3.27 14.84 -22.57
C GLN A 575 2.34 15.02 -21.36
N PRO A 576 1.07 15.44 -21.55
CA PRO A 576 0.08 15.39 -20.48
C PRO A 576 -0.22 13.93 -20.08
N ILE A 577 -0.89 13.76 -18.95
CA ILE A 577 -1.38 12.45 -18.52
C ILE A 577 -2.28 11.86 -19.62
N SER A 578 -2.11 10.58 -19.90
CA SER A 578 -2.95 9.85 -20.85
C SER A 578 -3.24 8.47 -20.27
N PHE A 579 -4.42 8.29 -19.70
CA PHE A 579 -4.89 6.99 -19.23
C PHE A 579 -5.93 6.43 -20.20
N PRO A 580 -5.56 5.41 -21.01
CA PRO A 580 -6.49 4.71 -21.87
C PRO A 580 -7.61 4.05 -21.06
N THR A 581 -8.80 3.95 -21.65
CA THR A 581 -9.92 3.23 -21.04
C THR A 581 -9.63 1.74 -20.87
N THR A 582 -8.71 1.18 -21.66
CA THR A 582 -8.22 -0.20 -21.51
C THR A 582 -7.52 -0.44 -20.17
N TYR A 583 -7.03 0.60 -19.46
CA TYR A 583 -6.33 0.42 -18.18
C TYR A 583 -7.28 0.12 -17.01
N TYR A 584 -8.60 0.15 -17.24
CA TYR A 584 -9.55 -0.40 -16.26
C TYR A 584 -9.43 -1.91 -16.11
N PHE A 585 -8.97 -2.64 -17.14
CA PHE A 585 -8.67 -4.06 -17.06
C PHE A 585 -7.44 -4.36 -17.89
N TYR A 586 -6.35 -4.73 -17.22
CA TYR A 586 -5.08 -5.01 -17.87
C TYR A 586 -5.14 -6.27 -18.75
N PRO A 587 -4.25 -6.37 -19.75
CA PRO A 587 -4.12 -7.59 -20.51
C PRO A 587 -3.44 -8.64 -19.64
N LEU A 588 -3.75 -9.90 -19.86
CA LEU A 588 -2.92 -10.98 -19.37
C LEU A 588 -1.56 -10.91 -20.08
N PRO A 589 -0.43 -10.99 -19.35
CA PRO A 589 0.91 -11.00 -19.94
C PRO A 589 1.06 -12.11 -20.97
N THR A 590 1.78 -11.84 -22.07
CA THR A 590 1.93 -12.79 -23.18
C THR A 590 2.45 -14.15 -22.72
N GLY A 591 3.44 -14.20 -21.82
CA GLY A 591 3.97 -15.46 -21.30
C GLY A 591 2.94 -16.32 -20.58
N PHE A 592 2.04 -15.69 -19.80
CA PHE A 592 0.93 -16.39 -19.15
C PHE A 592 -0.15 -16.79 -20.15
N LEU A 593 -0.49 -15.91 -21.11
CA LEU A 593 -1.48 -16.20 -22.14
C LEU A 593 -1.08 -17.42 -22.99
N THR A 594 0.21 -17.56 -23.33
CA THR A 594 0.73 -18.69 -24.10
C THR A 594 0.83 -19.99 -23.32
N SER A 595 0.61 -19.97 -22.00
CA SER A 595 0.71 -21.18 -21.17
C SER A 595 -0.42 -22.18 -21.39
N SER A 596 -1.58 -21.72 -21.90
CA SER A 596 -2.72 -22.58 -22.20
C SER A 596 -3.58 -22.00 -23.30
N VAL A 597 -4.04 -22.85 -24.23
CA VAL A 597 -4.95 -22.45 -25.31
C VAL A 597 -6.35 -22.07 -24.82
N LYS A 598 -6.71 -22.43 -23.58
CA LYS A 598 -8.02 -22.12 -22.97
C LYS A 598 -8.03 -20.77 -22.27
N ILE A 599 -6.90 -20.06 -22.18
CA ILE A 599 -6.82 -18.74 -21.56
C ILE A 599 -7.10 -17.68 -22.61
N GLU A 600 -8.21 -16.96 -22.42
CA GLU A 600 -8.63 -15.88 -23.31
C GLU A 600 -8.07 -14.52 -22.87
N GLN A 601 -7.68 -13.69 -23.84
CA GLN A 601 -7.25 -12.31 -23.56
C GLN A 601 -8.45 -11.42 -23.22
N THR A 602 -8.23 -10.38 -22.41
CA THR A 602 -9.24 -9.40 -22.00
C THR A 602 -9.69 -8.52 -23.19
N ILE A 603 -11.01 -8.31 -23.34
CA ILE A 603 -11.57 -7.40 -24.37
C ILE A 603 -10.94 -6.00 -24.28
N GLY A 604 -10.64 -5.42 -25.44
CA GLY A 604 -9.97 -4.12 -25.58
C GLY A 604 -8.47 -4.21 -25.82
N TRP A 605 -7.88 -5.38 -25.61
CA TRP A 605 -6.49 -5.71 -25.96
C TRP A 605 -6.44 -6.63 -27.18
N SER A 606 -5.26 -6.75 -27.81
CA SER A 606 -5.10 -7.53 -29.04
C SER A 606 -5.56 -8.98 -28.87
N GLY A 607 -6.50 -9.43 -29.72
CA GLY A 607 -7.06 -10.79 -29.66
C GLY A 607 -7.96 -11.08 -28.46
N GLY A 608 -8.43 -10.05 -27.73
CA GLY A 608 -9.25 -10.20 -26.54
C GLY A 608 -10.70 -10.61 -26.79
N THR A 609 -11.15 -11.69 -26.15
CA THR A 609 -12.53 -12.22 -26.19
C THR A 609 -13.21 -12.29 -24.83
N PHE A 610 -12.43 -12.24 -23.74
CA PHE A 610 -12.95 -12.37 -22.38
C PHE A 610 -13.49 -11.04 -21.86
N ASP A 611 -14.77 -11.02 -21.47
CA ASP A 611 -15.39 -9.88 -20.80
C ASP A 611 -15.10 -9.90 -19.28
N PRO A 612 -14.33 -8.94 -18.75
CA PRO A 612 -13.99 -8.87 -17.34
C PRO A 612 -15.16 -8.49 -16.41
N LEU A 613 -16.33 -8.14 -16.95
CA LEU A 613 -17.52 -7.76 -16.18
C LEU A 613 -18.44 -8.94 -15.82
N LEU A 614 -18.17 -10.14 -16.35
CA LEU A 614 -18.98 -11.36 -16.19
C LEU A 614 -18.97 -12.00 -14.79
#